data_AF-A0A7X2P2F9-F1
#
_entry.id   AF-A0A7X2P2F9-F1
#
_cell.length_a   1.000
_cell.length_b   1.000
_cell.length_c   1.000
_cell.angle_alpha   90.00
_cell.angle_beta   90.00
_cell.angle_gamma   90.00
#
_symmetry.space_group_name_H-M   'P 1'
#
loop_
_entity.id
_entity.type
_entity.pdbx_description
1 polymer ?
#
loop_
_entity_poly.entity_id
_entity_poly.type
_entity_poly.pdbx_seq_one_letter_code
_entity_poly.pdbx_strand_id
1 'polypeptide(L)'
;MREIFLGMLGLCMGTTIASGVVAFIISLGIVPRFAGITGSAAQVRLYEECSMLGAVLGNVVFLYQRALPLGNPGLAVYGSFSGIFLGSWVVALGEVVNIYAILIRRIGLVKGIGLVILSMALGKVVGSLWFFFF
;
A
#
# COMPACT_ATOMS: atom_id res chain seq x y z
N MET A 1 35.82 4.03 4.42
CA MET A 1 34.95 3.28 5.35
C MET A 1 33.55 3.86 5.47
N ARG A 2 33.40 5.17 5.71
CA ARG A 2 32.08 5.81 5.91
C ARG A 2 31.10 5.60 4.74
N GLU A 3 31.57 5.71 3.50
CA GLU A 3 30.73 5.52 2.30
C GLU A 3 30.27 4.07 2.10
N ILE A 4 31.12 3.09 2.43
CA ILE A 4 30.77 1.67 2.37
C ILE A 4 29.71 1.34 3.42
N PHE A 5 29.84 1.91 4.62
CA PHE A 5 28.86 1.74 5.70
C PHE A 5 27.51 2.40 5.35
N LEU A 6 27.54 3.62 4.81
CA LEU A 6 26.35 4.30 4.28
C LEU A 6 25.68 3.51 3.14
N GLY A 7 26.48 2.92 2.26
CA GLY A 7 26.00 2.06 1.18
C GLY A 7 25.29 0.81 1.70
N MET A 8 25.87 0.11 2.68
CA MET A 8 25.24 -1.04 3.33
C MET A 8 23.94 -0.67 4.04
N LEU A 9 23.92 0.41 4.81
CA LEU A 9 22.70 0.89 5.48
C LEU A 9 21.61 1.26 4.46
N GLY A 10 22.00 1.93 3.36
CA GLY A 10 21.09 2.26 2.27
C GLY A 10 20.48 1.02 1.63
N LEU A 11 21.27 -0.04 1.42
CA LEU A 11 20.77 -1.31 0.89
C LEU A 11 19.82 -2.01 1.87
N CYS A 12 20.16 -2.10 3.16
CA CYS A 12 19.30 -2.71 4.17
C CYS A 12 17.96 -1.98 4.32
N MET A 13 17.98 -0.65 4.35
CA MET A 13 16.74 0.14 4.42
C MET A 13 15.97 0.05 3.10
N GLY A 14 16.65 0.07 1.96
CA GLY A 14 16.06 -0.04 0.65
C GLY A 14 15.32 -1.36 0.44
N THR A 15 15.92 -2.49 0.80
CA THR A 15 15.25 -3.80 0.72
C THR A 15 14.07 -3.89 1.67
N THR A 16 14.18 -3.36 2.89
CA THR A 16 13.07 -3.31 3.85
C THR A 16 11.88 -2.54 3.28
N ILE A 17 12.11 -1.34 2.75
CA ILE A 17 11.04 -0.49 2.17
C ILE A 17 10.46 -1.14 0.91
N ALA A 18 11.30 -1.67 0.02
CA ALA A 18 10.85 -2.34 -1.20
C ALA A 18 9.93 -3.52 -0.89
N SER A 19 10.29 -4.35 0.11
CA SER A 19 9.46 -5.48 0.53
C SER A 19 8.09 -5.02 1.06
N GLY A 20 8.05 -3.91 1.82
CA GLY A 20 6.80 -3.31 2.30
C GLY A 20 5.90 -2.80 1.18
N VAL A 21 6.47 -2.13 0.17
CA VAL A 21 5.72 -1.62 -0.99
C VAL A 21 5.14 -2.77 -1.83
N VAL A 22 5.93 -3.82 -2.09
CA VAL A 22 5.47 -5.00 -2.83
C VAL A 22 4.36 -5.73 -2.07
N ALA A 23 4.56 -5.97 -0.77
CA ALA A 23 3.55 -6.61 0.08
C ALA A 23 2.25 -5.80 0.11
N PHE A 24 2.35 -4.47 0.14
CA PHE A 24 1.19 -3.57 0.09
C PHE A 24 0.43 -3.71 -1.24
N ILE A 25 1.11 -3.59 -2.39
CA ILE A 25 0.47 -3.67 -3.71
C ILE A 25 -0.26 -5.01 -3.92
N ILE A 26 0.36 -6.12 -3.49
CA ILE A 26 -0.25 -7.46 -3.57
C ILE A 26 -1.43 -7.58 -2.61
N SER A 27 -1.29 -7.13 -1.36
CA SER A 27 -2.34 -7.24 -0.34
C SER A 27 -3.60 -6.45 -0.70
N LEU A 28 -3.45 -5.36 -1.46
CA LEU A 28 -4.59 -4.59 -1.96
C LEU A 28 -5.37 -5.30 -3.07
N GLY A 29 -4.81 -6.34 -3.69
CA GLY A 29 -5.48 -7.09 -4.76
C GLY A 29 -5.80 -6.26 -6.01
N ILE A 30 -5.21 -5.07 -6.15
CA ILE A 30 -5.49 -4.17 -7.29
C ILE A 30 -5.08 -4.82 -8.62
N VAL A 31 -3.89 -5.44 -8.64
CA VAL A 31 -3.33 -6.09 -9.84
C VAL A 31 -4.19 -7.26 -10.34
N PRO A 32 -4.52 -8.29 -9.52
CA PRO A 32 -5.37 -9.39 -9.97
C PRO A 32 -6.78 -8.93 -10.33
N ARG A 33 -7.28 -7.86 -9.68
CA ARG A 33 -8.59 -7.29 -9.99
C ARG A 33 -8.64 -6.64 -11.37
N PHE A 34 -7.64 -5.84 -11.72
CA PHE A 34 -7.55 -5.27 -13.07
C PHE A 34 -7.41 -6.35 -14.13
N ALA A 35 -6.57 -7.37 -13.88
CA ALA A 35 -6.42 -8.50 -14.78
C ALA A 35 -7.73 -9.30 -14.95
N GLY A 36 -8.55 -9.38 -13.89
CA GLY A 36 -9.89 -9.97 -13.94
C GLY A 36 -10.89 -9.16 -14.76
N ILE A 37 -10.91 -7.82 -14.60
CA ILE A 37 -11.81 -6.93 -15.35
C ILE A 37 -11.46 -6.90 -16.84
N THR A 38 -10.18 -6.91 -17.19
CA THR A 38 -9.73 -6.88 -18.60
C THR A 38 -9.79 -8.25 -19.29
N GLY A 39 -10.13 -9.31 -18.56
CA GLY A 39 -10.14 -10.68 -19.10
C GLY A 39 -8.74 -11.25 -19.37
N SER A 40 -7.67 -10.57 -18.94
CA SER A 40 -6.26 -10.91 -19.18
C SER A 40 -5.60 -11.49 -17.93
N ALA A 41 -6.24 -12.45 -17.25
CA ALA A 41 -5.68 -13.11 -16.07
C ALA A 41 -4.35 -13.84 -16.35
N ALA A 42 -4.11 -14.27 -17.59
CA ALA A 42 -2.84 -14.88 -18.00
C ALA A 42 -1.66 -13.88 -18.00
N GLN A 43 -1.93 -12.57 -18.01
CA GLN A 43 -0.92 -11.51 -18.10
C GLN A 43 -0.71 -10.75 -16.78
N VAL A 44 -1.10 -11.32 -15.64
CA VAL A 44 -0.92 -10.71 -14.30
C VAL A 44 0.53 -10.22 -14.09
N ARG A 45 1.52 -11.01 -14.52
CA ARG A 45 2.93 -10.64 -14.42
C ARG A 45 3.25 -9.31 -15.10
N LEU A 46 2.66 -9.01 -16.27
CA LEU A 46 2.89 -7.73 -16.95
C LEU A 46 2.36 -6.54 -16.14
N TYR A 47 1.21 -6.71 -15.46
CA TYR A 47 0.67 -5.67 -14.59
C TYR A 47 1.54 -5.45 -13.35
N GLU A 48 2.10 -6.51 -12.77
CA GLU A 48 3.05 -6.41 -11.65
C GLU A 48 4.33 -5.67 -12.07
N GLU A 49 4.94 -6.06 -13.19
CA GLU A 49 6.16 -5.41 -13.71
C GLU A 49 5.91 -3.92 -14.04
N CYS A 50 4.75 -3.59 -14.62
CA CYS A 50 4.35 -2.19 -14.85
C CYS A 50 4.19 -1.40 -13.54
N SER A 51 3.60 -2.01 -12.51
CA SER A 51 3.46 -1.38 -11.19
C SER A 51 4.81 -1.16 -10.51
N MET A 52 5.71 -2.14 -10.62
CA MET A 52 7.08 -2.06 -10.11
C MET A 52 7.89 -0.99 -10.84
N LEU A 53 7.81 -0.93 -12.18
CA LEU A 53 8.41 0.14 -12.98
C LEU A 53 7.90 1.52 -12.56
N GLY A 54 6.58 1.65 -12.34
CA GLY A 54 5.99 2.88 -11.82
C GLY A 54 6.53 3.28 -10.45
N ALA A 55 6.72 2.31 -9.54
CA ALA A 55 7.31 2.55 -8.23
C ALA A 55 8.77 3.01 -8.32
N VAL A 56 9.57 2.38 -9.20
CA VAL A 56 10.98 2.78 -9.44
C VAL A 56 11.05 4.18 -10.05
N LEU A 57 10.27 4.47 -11.09
CA LEU A 57 10.21 5.79 -11.71
C LEU A 57 9.76 6.87 -10.72
N GLY A 58 8.74 6.58 -9.91
CA GLY A 58 8.28 7.47 -8.85
C GLY A 58 9.35 7.75 -7.80
N ASN A 59 10.13 6.72 -7.43
CA ASN A 59 11.25 6.87 -6.51
C ASN A 59 12.34 7.78 -7.09
N VAL A 60 12.71 7.59 -8.36
CA VAL A 60 13.68 8.43 -9.07
C VAL A 60 13.22 9.89 -9.09
N VAL A 61 11.96 10.15 -9.45
CA VAL A 61 11.38 11.51 -9.45
C VAL A 61 11.41 12.12 -8.05
N PHE A 62 11.08 11.35 -7.02
CA PHE A 62 11.11 11.78 -5.62
C PHE A 62 12.54 12.12 -5.15
N LEU A 63 13.53 11.28 -5.49
CA LEU A 63 14.93 11.41 -5.06
C LEU A 63 15.61 12.64 -5.68
N TYR A 64 15.38 12.87 -6.98
CA TYR A 64 16.01 13.99 -7.67
C TYR A 64 15.36 15.33 -7.34
N GLN A 65 14.19 15.34 -6.67
CA GLN A 65 13.37 16.53 -6.30
C GLN A 65 13.22 17.58 -7.41
N ARG A 66 13.54 17.21 -8.64
CA ARG A 66 13.56 18.13 -9.76
C ARG A 66 12.10 18.33 -10.10
N ALA A 67 11.61 19.56 -9.96
CA ALA A 67 10.29 19.93 -10.42
C ALA A 67 10.23 19.55 -11.90
N LEU A 68 9.60 18.42 -12.20
CA LEU A 68 9.31 18.01 -13.55
C LEU A 68 8.52 19.17 -14.17
N PRO A 69 9.05 19.85 -15.20
CA PRO A 69 8.41 21.02 -15.80
C PRO A 69 7.24 20.58 -16.69
N LEU A 70 6.37 19.72 -16.16
CA LEU A 70 5.25 19.13 -16.86
C LEU A 70 4.02 20.07 -16.92
N GLY A 71 4.12 21.25 -16.31
CA GLY A 71 3.09 22.29 -16.32
C GLY A 71 1.71 21.78 -15.87
N ASN A 72 0.67 22.56 -16.17
CA ASN A 72 -0.73 22.15 -15.95
C ASN A 72 -1.14 20.84 -16.66
N PRO A 73 -0.74 20.53 -17.91
CA PRO A 73 -1.21 19.32 -18.57
C PRO A 73 -0.67 18.04 -17.91
N GLY A 74 0.58 18.02 -17.46
CA GLY A 74 1.11 16.85 -16.77
C GLY A 74 0.51 16.64 -15.38
N LEU A 75 0.15 17.71 -14.67
CA LEU A 75 -0.60 17.62 -13.42
C LEU A 75 -2.00 17.03 -13.63
N ALA A 76 -2.69 17.41 -14.72
CA ALA A 76 -4.00 16.87 -15.05
C ALA A 76 -3.94 15.36 -15.37
N VAL A 77 -2.93 14.96 -16.13
CA VAL A 77 -2.67 13.54 -16.45
C VAL A 77 -2.37 12.77 -15.18
N TYR A 78 -1.42 13.24 -14.35
CA TYR A 78 -1.06 12.60 -13.09
C TYR A 78 -2.26 12.51 -12.12
N GLY A 79 -3.04 13.58 -11.98
CA GLY A 79 -4.24 13.60 -11.14
C GLY A 79 -5.28 12.58 -11.60
N SER A 80 -5.46 12.43 -12.92
CA SER A 80 -6.39 11.44 -13.49
C SER A 80 -5.95 10.01 -13.17
N PHE A 81 -4.67 9.69 -13.39
CA PHE A 81 -4.12 8.37 -13.06
C PHE A 81 -4.14 8.08 -11.56
N SER A 82 -3.78 9.06 -10.73
CA SER A 82 -3.86 8.94 -9.27
C SER A 82 -5.30 8.73 -8.80
N GLY A 83 -6.27 9.39 -9.44
CA GLY A 83 -7.69 9.22 -9.16
C GLY A 83 -8.20 7.82 -9.49
N ILE A 84 -7.82 7.28 -10.66
CA ILE A 84 -8.16 5.90 -11.04
C ILE A 84 -7.57 4.90 -10.04
N PHE A 85 -6.29 5.06 -9.69
CA PHE A 85 -5.63 4.22 -8.69
C PHE A 85 -6.32 4.28 -7.32
N LEU A 86 -6.60 5.50 -6.82
CA LEU A 86 -7.28 5.72 -5.55
C LEU A 86 -8.70 5.14 -5.56
N GLY A 87 -9.42 5.29 -6.67
CA GLY A 87 -10.77 4.73 -6.85
C GLY A 87 -10.76 3.21 -6.75
N SER A 88 -9.86 2.54 -7.49
CA SER A 88 -9.70 1.09 -7.41
C SER A 88 -9.29 0.63 -6.00
N TRP A 89 -8.48 1.41 -5.31
CA TRP A 89 -8.06 1.14 -3.94
C TRP A 89 -9.23 1.19 -2.95
N VAL A 90 -10.05 2.24 -3.00
CA VAL A 90 -11.21 2.40 -2.11
C VAL A 90 -12.21 1.26 -2.28
N VAL A 91 -12.47 0.84 -3.51
CA VAL A 91 -13.40 -0.27 -3.76
C VAL A 91 -12.82 -1.59 -3.25
N ALA A 92 -11.50 -1.83 -3.42
CA ALA A 92 -10.85 -3.03 -2.90
C ALA A 92 -10.89 -3.09 -1.36
N LEU A 93 -10.66 -1.97 -0.70
CA LEU A 93 -10.83 -1.86 0.76
C LEU A 93 -12.27 -2.15 1.19
N GLY A 94 -13.26 -1.66 0.43
CA GLY A 94 -14.68 -1.95 0.68
C GLY A 94 -15.00 -3.45 0.63
N GLU A 95 -14.47 -4.17 -0.36
CA GLU A 95 -14.63 -5.63 -0.47
C GLU A 95 -14.01 -6.36 0.72
N VAL A 96 -12.78 -5.99 1.10
CA VAL A 96 -12.07 -6.59 2.24
C VAL A 96 -12.82 -6.33 3.56
N VAL A 97 -13.29 -5.11 3.79
CA VAL A 97 -14.10 -4.76 4.98
C VAL A 97 -15.39 -5.58 5.03
N ASN A 98 -16.05 -5.77 3.89
CA ASN A 98 -17.26 -6.59 3.82
C ASN A 98 -16.98 -8.05 4.15
N ILE A 99 -15.86 -8.62 3.66
CA ILE A 99 -15.43 -9.98 4.02
C ILE A 99 -15.22 -10.11 5.53
N TYR A 100 -14.55 -9.15 6.16
CA TYR A 100 -14.39 -9.13 7.62
C TYR A 100 -15.73 -9.05 8.35
N ALA A 101 -16.66 -8.20 7.89
CA ALA A 101 -17.98 -8.10 8.49
C ALA A 101 -18.76 -9.43 8.40
N ILE A 102 -18.68 -10.14 7.28
CA ILE A 102 -19.28 -11.47 7.10
C ILE A 102 -18.63 -12.49 8.03
N LEU A 103 -17.30 -12.50 8.13
CA LEU A 103 -16.55 -13.41 8.99
C LEU A 103 -16.97 -13.24 10.46
N ILE A 104 -17.06 -12.00 10.93
CA ILE A 104 -17.49 -11.67 12.29
C ILE A 104 -18.90 -12.22 12.58
N ARG A 105 -19.83 -12.09 11.62
CA ARG A 105 -21.19 -12.65 11.74
C ARG A 105 -21.16 -14.19 11.75
N ARG A 106 -20.34 -14.82 10.89
CA ARG A 106 -20.20 -16.28 10.79
C ARG A 106 -19.63 -16.91 12.06
N ILE A 107 -18.67 -16.26 12.72
CA ILE A 107 -18.07 -16.75 13.98
C ILE A 107 -19.02 -16.53 15.18
N GLY A 108 -20.17 -15.86 14.98
CA GLY A 108 -21.12 -15.58 16.07
C GLY A 108 -20.64 -14.50 17.03
N LEU A 109 -19.62 -13.71 16.64
CA LEU A 109 -19.03 -12.64 17.45
C LEU A 109 -19.92 -11.40 17.58
N VAL A 110 -21.17 -11.46 17.11
CA VAL A 110 -22.10 -10.32 16.96
C VAL A 110 -22.32 -9.55 18.28
N LYS A 111 -22.23 -10.22 19.44
CA LYS A 111 -22.37 -9.58 20.77
C LYS A 111 -21.05 -9.09 21.39
N GLY A 112 -19.89 -9.52 20.89
CA GLY A 112 -18.57 -9.30 21.52
C GLY A 112 -17.64 -8.32 20.79
N ILE A 113 -18.01 -7.83 19.61
CA ILE A 113 -17.14 -6.96 18.78
C ILE A 113 -16.66 -5.73 19.54
N GLY A 114 -17.52 -5.10 20.35
CA GLY A 114 -17.14 -3.93 21.15
C GLY A 114 -15.98 -4.23 22.12
N LEU A 115 -15.96 -5.42 22.71
CA LEU A 115 -14.92 -5.86 23.65
C LEU A 115 -13.60 -6.16 22.92
N VAL A 116 -13.67 -6.70 21.70
CA VAL A 116 -12.51 -6.91 20.82
C VAL A 116 -11.91 -5.57 20.38
N ILE A 117 -12.76 -4.63 19.93
CA ILE A 117 -12.33 -3.28 19.54
C ILE A 117 -11.71 -2.56 20.74
N LEU A 118 -12.33 -2.65 21.91
CA LEU A 118 -11.82 -2.04 23.14
C LEU A 118 -10.46 -2.63 23.53
N SER A 119 -10.29 -3.95 23.44
CA SER A 119 -9.01 -4.61 23.72
C SER A 119 -7.92 -4.20 22.73
N MET A 120 -8.23 -4.08 21.43
CA MET A 120 -7.31 -3.54 20.42
C MET A 120 -6.96 -2.07 20.69
N ALA A 121 -7.94 -1.25 21.08
CA ALA A 121 -7.73 0.15 21.39
C ALA A 121 -6.84 0.31 22.62
N LEU A 122 -7.08 -0.46 23.68
CA LEU A 122 -6.24 -0.49 24.87
C LEU A 122 -4.81 -0.93 24.54
N GLY A 123 -4.63 -1.99 23.73
CA GLY A 123 -3.31 -2.41 23.27
C GLY A 123 -2.56 -1.30 22.51
N LYS A 124 -3.25 -0.56 21.63
CA LYS A 124 -2.68 0.61 20.93
C LYS A 124 -2.33 1.75 21.88
N VAL A 125 -3.18 2.06 22.85
CA VAL A 125 -2.92 3.11 23.85
C VAL A 125 -1.69 2.74 24.68
N VAL A 126 -1.61 1.51 25.19
CA VAL A 126 -0.47 1.03 25.96
C VAL A 126 0.81 1.04 25.12
N GLY A 127 0.75 0.58 23.87
CA GLY A 127 1.90 0.62 22.95
C GLY A 127 2.35 2.05 22.62
N SER A 128 1.41 2.98 22.43
CA SER A 128 1.72 4.39 22.19
C SER A 128 2.31 5.07 23.42
N LEU A 129 1.84 4.73 24.62
CA LEU A 129 2.41 5.23 25.87
C LEU A 129 3.82 4.68 26.07
N TRP A 130 4.05 3.40 25.78
CA TRP A 130 5.38 2.80 25.87
C TRP A 130 6.38 3.49 24.94
N PHE A 131 6.02 3.69 23.66
CA PHE A 131 6.87 4.39 22.68
C PHE A 131 7.18 5.85 23.07
N PHE A 132 6.29 6.51 23.83
CA PHE A 132 6.48 7.91 24.21
C PHE A 132 7.25 8.07 25.53
N PHE A 133 7.08 7.13 26.47
CA PHE A 133 7.79 7.15 27.77
C PHE A 133 9.12 6.39 27.76
N PHE A 134 9.36 5.52 26.77
CA PHE A 134 10.55 4.68 26.64
C PHE A 134 11.12 4.75 25.22
#